data_AF-A0A3R7SPI8-F1
#
_entry.id   AF-A0A3R7SPI8-F1
#
_cell.length_a   1.000
_cell.length_b   1.000
_cell.length_c   1.000
_cell.angle_alpha   90.00
_cell.angle_beta   90.00
_cell.angle_gamma   90.00
#
_symmetry.space_group_name_H-M   'P 1'
#
loop_
_entity.id
_entity.type
_entity.pdbx_description
1 polymer ?
#
loop_
_entity_poly.entity_id
_entity_poly.type
_entity_poly.pdbx_seq_one_letter_code
_entity_poly.pdbx_strand_id
1 'polypeptide(L)'
;MALVLNDRVKETTTSTGTGTINLAGAETGFETFVAGIGNSNTCYYTISHQSANEFEVGLGTITDATPDTLARTTVISSSNSDSAVDFSAGTKDVFCTLPASKAVFEDASNNVAIPSGGVSVGGSSLDPLSLTFTGTGLSLNEDSGTAFFQIDSGNGSRIDFGVGGTRNFLIYSDASNYAEFKRTTNHPILFGTNNAERM
;
A
#
# COMPACT_ATOMS: atom_id res chain seq x y z
N MET A 1 12.42 -6.64 11.03
CA MET A 1 11.63 -7.56 10.19
C MET A 1 10.93 -6.72 9.14
N ALA A 2 11.30 -6.89 7.87
CA ALA A 2 10.65 -6.25 6.74
C ALA A 2 9.76 -7.28 6.00
N LEU A 3 8.74 -6.79 5.30
CA LEU A 3 8.09 -7.53 4.23
C LEU A 3 8.93 -7.35 2.97
N VAL A 4 9.40 -8.45 2.39
CA VAL A 4 10.22 -8.45 1.17
C VAL A 4 9.52 -9.25 0.08
N LEU A 5 9.51 -8.69 -1.12
CA LEU A 5 9.14 -9.36 -2.35
C LEU A 5 10.35 -9.35 -3.27
N ASN A 6 10.61 -10.48 -3.91
CA ASN A 6 11.73 -10.58 -4.84
C ASN A 6 11.42 -11.57 -5.96
N ASP A 7 12.05 -11.34 -7.10
CA ASP A 7 11.86 -12.15 -8.28
C ASP A 7 12.64 -13.46 -8.19
N ARG A 8 12.10 -14.50 -8.81
CA ARG A 8 12.76 -15.82 -8.96
C ARG A 8 13.20 -16.45 -7.63
N VAL A 9 12.43 -16.27 -6.56
CA VAL A 9 12.60 -17.01 -5.30
C VAL A 9 11.71 -18.25 -5.33
N LYS A 10 12.31 -19.43 -5.48
CA LYS A 10 11.61 -20.72 -5.50
C LYS A 10 12.50 -21.84 -4.99
N GLU A 11 11.93 -22.65 -4.10
CA GLU A 11 12.52 -23.86 -3.54
C GLU A 11 11.50 -25.00 -3.58
N THR A 12 11.93 -26.20 -3.17
CA THR A 12 11.02 -27.33 -2.98
C THR A 12 10.93 -27.72 -1.51
N THR A 13 9.89 -28.47 -1.16
CA THR A 13 9.77 -29.12 0.14
C THR A 13 9.10 -30.48 0.03
N THR A 14 9.39 -31.36 0.98
CA THR A 14 8.66 -32.60 1.23
C THR A 14 7.99 -32.62 2.61
N SER A 15 7.98 -31.48 3.32
CA SER A 15 7.27 -31.35 4.60
C SER A 15 5.79 -31.70 4.44
N THR A 16 5.25 -32.38 5.45
CA THR A 16 3.83 -32.76 5.55
C THR A 16 3.20 -32.07 6.75
N GLY A 17 1.89 -32.18 6.92
CA GLY A 17 1.22 -31.62 8.09
C GLY A 17 0.89 -30.15 7.92
N THR A 18 0.48 -29.55 9.04
CA THR A 18 0.17 -28.12 9.13
C THR A 18 1.33 -27.28 9.71
N GLY A 19 2.53 -27.84 9.82
CA GLY A 19 3.65 -27.22 10.53
C GLY A 19 4.47 -26.21 9.71
N THR A 20 5.61 -25.84 10.29
CA THR A 20 6.70 -25.15 9.59
C THR A 20 7.23 -26.03 8.45
N ILE A 21 7.57 -25.38 7.34
CA ILE A 21 8.10 -26.04 6.15
C ILE A 21 9.63 -25.99 6.18
N ASN A 22 10.25 -27.14 5.91
CA ASN A 22 11.68 -27.22 5.64
C ASN A 22 11.92 -26.98 4.15
N LEU A 23 12.78 -26.04 3.81
CA LEU A 23 13.11 -25.69 2.44
C LEU A 23 14.32 -26.51 1.98
N ALA A 24 14.23 -27.11 0.79
CA ALA A 24 15.21 -28.08 0.30
C ALA A 24 16.30 -27.47 -0.60
N GLY A 25 16.39 -26.14 -0.67
CA GLY A 25 17.27 -25.41 -1.57
C GLY A 25 16.57 -24.95 -2.85
N ALA A 26 17.26 -24.05 -3.56
CA ALA A 26 16.77 -23.41 -4.78
C ALA A 26 16.47 -24.42 -5.89
N GLU A 27 15.33 -24.22 -6.56
CA GLU A 27 15.09 -24.90 -7.84
C GLU A 27 16.05 -24.36 -8.91
N THR A 28 16.31 -25.14 -9.95
CA THR A 28 17.22 -24.74 -11.03
C THR A 28 16.82 -23.41 -11.67
N GLY A 29 17.72 -22.44 -11.62
CA GLY A 29 17.52 -21.09 -12.16
C GLY A 29 16.82 -20.12 -11.20
N PHE A 30 16.53 -20.52 -9.96
CA PHE A 30 15.93 -19.67 -8.93
C PHE A 30 16.95 -19.41 -7.79
N GLU A 31 16.62 -18.45 -6.93
CA GLU A 31 17.32 -18.15 -5.69
C GLU A 31 16.61 -18.81 -4.49
N THR A 32 17.35 -19.06 -3.40
CA THR A 32 16.76 -19.49 -2.13
C THR A 32 15.96 -18.36 -1.47
N PHE A 33 15.05 -18.70 -0.56
CA PHE A 33 14.36 -17.71 0.26
C PHE A 33 15.33 -16.96 1.17
N VAL A 34 16.37 -17.60 1.70
CA VAL A 34 17.39 -16.90 2.51
C VAL A 34 18.15 -15.87 1.67
N ALA A 35 18.55 -16.20 0.45
CA ALA A 35 19.24 -15.26 -0.44
C ALA A 35 18.30 -14.14 -0.95
N GLY A 36 17.08 -14.50 -1.35
CA GLY A 36 16.15 -13.57 -2.00
C GLY A 36 15.30 -12.73 -1.06
N ILE A 37 14.93 -13.25 0.11
CA ILE A 37 14.04 -12.59 1.10
C ILE A 37 14.81 -12.17 2.35
N GLY A 38 15.80 -12.97 2.77
CA GLY A 38 16.62 -12.71 3.94
C GLY A 38 16.08 -13.34 5.23
N ASN A 39 17.00 -13.67 6.13
CA ASN A 39 16.67 -14.24 7.44
C ASN A 39 15.78 -13.30 8.28
N SER A 40 14.81 -13.87 8.98
CA SER A 40 13.86 -13.18 9.87
C SER A 40 12.94 -12.16 9.18
N ASN A 41 12.97 -12.06 7.86
CA ASN A 41 12.03 -11.26 7.08
C ASN A 41 10.76 -12.06 6.76
N THR A 42 9.70 -11.34 6.45
CA THR A 42 8.48 -11.94 5.94
C THR A 42 8.38 -11.80 4.43
N CYS A 43 7.68 -12.74 3.81
CA CYS A 43 7.28 -12.67 2.41
C CYS A 43 5.89 -13.28 2.23
N TYR A 44 5.25 -12.93 1.12
CA TYR A 44 4.13 -13.73 0.66
C TYR A 44 4.67 -14.95 -0.08
N TYR A 45 4.11 -16.11 0.23
CA TYR A 45 4.49 -17.38 -0.37
C TYR A 45 3.30 -18.05 -1.04
N THR A 46 3.59 -18.97 -1.96
CA THR A 46 2.69 -20.05 -2.37
C THR A 46 3.40 -21.37 -2.14
N ILE A 47 2.69 -22.34 -1.56
CA ILE A 47 3.06 -23.75 -1.56
C ILE A 47 2.06 -24.46 -2.48
N SER A 48 2.54 -25.20 -3.48
CA SER A 48 1.69 -25.96 -4.40
C SER A 48 2.22 -27.38 -4.55
N HIS A 49 1.37 -28.35 -4.26
CA HIS A 49 1.74 -29.75 -4.41
C HIS A 49 1.82 -30.12 -5.90
N GLN A 50 2.91 -30.78 -6.31
CA GLN A 50 3.16 -31.05 -7.74
C GLN A 50 2.17 -32.05 -8.37
N SER A 51 1.64 -32.99 -7.58
CA SER A 51 0.73 -34.05 -8.04
C SER A 51 -0.63 -34.11 -7.34
N ALA A 52 -0.83 -33.40 -6.22
CA ALA A 52 -2.08 -33.40 -5.46
C ALA A 52 -2.75 -32.02 -5.57
N ASN A 53 -4.07 -31.96 -5.38
CA ASN A 53 -4.80 -30.70 -5.42
C ASN A 53 -4.72 -29.95 -4.07
N GLU A 54 -3.50 -29.68 -3.64
CA GLU A 54 -3.18 -29.02 -2.37
C GLU A 54 -2.40 -27.75 -2.66
N PHE A 55 -2.93 -26.60 -2.25
CA PHE A 55 -2.24 -25.32 -2.38
C PHE A 55 -2.53 -24.40 -1.19
N GLU A 56 -1.55 -23.56 -0.87
CA GLU A 56 -1.67 -22.53 0.15
C GLU A 56 -0.93 -21.26 -0.28
N VAL A 57 -1.63 -20.13 -0.26
CA VAL A 57 -1.05 -18.79 -0.39
C VAL A 57 -1.12 -18.12 0.97
N GLY A 58 0.01 -17.59 1.43
CA GLY A 58 0.07 -17.01 2.77
C GLY A 58 1.16 -15.97 2.96
N LEU A 59 1.20 -15.40 4.15
CA LEU A 59 2.33 -14.65 4.70
C LEU A 59 3.13 -15.60 5.58
N GLY A 60 4.45 -15.60 5.43
CA GLY A 60 5.32 -16.40 6.27
C GLY A 60 6.65 -15.73 6.55
N THR A 61 7.36 -16.29 7.52
CA THR A 61 8.67 -15.79 7.99
C THR A 61 9.76 -16.78 7.61
N ILE A 62 10.84 -16.29 7.03
CA ILE A 62 12.01 -17.10 6.66
C ILE A 62 12.98 -17.17 7.84
N THR A 63 13.48 -18.36 8.14
CA THR A 63 14.58 -18.56 9.09
C THR A 63 15.72 -19.27 8.39
N ASP A 64 16.88 -18.63 8.40
CA ASP A 64 18.17 -19.21 7.96
C ASP A 64 18.65 -20.22 9.00
N ALA A 65 18.67 -21.50 8.64
CA ALA A 65 18.92 -22.62 9.53
C ALA A 65 19.45 -23.84 8.75
N THR A 66 19.41 -25.04 9.33
CA THR A 66 19.84 -26.26 8.65
C THR A 66 18.81 -27.37 8.86
N PRO A 67 17.81 -27.53 7.97
CA PRO A 67 17.55 -26.73 6.76
C PRO A 67 16.94 -25.35 7.06
N ASP A 68 16.92 -24.47 6.06
CA ASP A 68 16.14 -23.24 6.09
C ASP A 68 14.65 -23.54 6.26
N THR A 69 13.91 -22.62 6.88
CA THR A 69 12.50 -22.84 7.16
C THR A 69 11.60 -21.67 6.81
N LEU A 70 10.36 -22.00 6.45
CA LEU A 70 9.25 -21.08 6.25
C LEU A 70 8.18 -21.35 7.31
N ALA A 71 8.04 -20.42 8.27
CA ALA A 71 6.97 -20.44 9.24
C ALA A 71 5.70 -19.82 8.62
N ARG A 72 4.60 -20.57 8.60
CA ARG A 72 3.35 -20.20 7.93
C ARG A 72 2.46 -19.39 8.87
N THR A 73 2.63 -18.07 8.91
CA THR A 73 2.05 -17.22 9.97
C THR A 73 0.62 -16.75 9.67
N THR A 74 0.24 -16.60 8.40
CA THR A 74 -1.14 -16.25 8.02
C THR A 74 -1.49 -16.90 6.69
N VAL A 75 -2.55 -17.68 6.67
CA VAL A 75 -3.11 -18.21 5.42
C VAL A 75 -4.05 -17.16 4.83
N ILE A 76 -3.89 -16.89 3.54
CA ILE A 76 -4.68 -15.91 2.80
C ILE A 76 -5.70 -16.60 1.90
N SER A 77 -5.27 -17.65 1.19
CA SER A 77 -6.16 -18.52 0.43
C SER A 77 -5.59 -19.93 0.34
N SER A 78 -6.45 -20.94 0.40
CA SER A 78 -5.97 -22.33 0.35
C SER A 78 -7.00 -23.32 -0.15
N SER A 79 -6.54 -24.53 -0.48
CA SER A 79 -7.38 -25.69 -0.77
C SER A 79 -8.11 -26.26 0.46
N ASN A 80 -7.96 -25.66 1.64
CA ASN A 80 -8.59 -26.09 2.89
C ASN A 80 -9.51 -25.01 3.46
N SER A 81 -10.37 -24.44 2.62
CA SER A 81 -11.31 -23.35 2.99
C SER A 81 -10.57 -22.19 3.69
N ASP A 82 -9.48 -21.74 3.07
CA ASP A 82 -8.61 -20.66 3.54
C ASP A 82 -7.98 -20.91 4.94
N SER A 83 -7.96 -22.17 5.40
CA SER A 83 -7.24 -22.62 6.59
C SER A 83 -5.90 -23.26 6.23
N ALA A 84 -5.05 -23.49 7.23
CA ALA A 84 -3.78 -24.21 7.04
C ALA A 84 -4.01 -25.57 6.36
N VAL A 85 -3.31 -25.81 5.26
CA VAL A 85 -3.35 -27.09 4.56
C VAL A 85 -2.55 -28.10 5.35
N ASP A 86 -3.14 -29.28 5.55
CA ASP A 86 -2.47 -30.48 6.01
C ASP A 86 -1.86 -31.19 4.79
N PHE A 87 -0.61 -30.83 4.47
CA PHE A 87 0.03 -31.31 3.25
C PHE A 87 0.33 -32.80 3.35
N SER A 88 -0.06 -33.56 2.32
CA SER A 88 0.26 -34.98 2.20
C SER A 88 1.72 -35.21 1.84
N ALA A 89 2.18 -36.46 1.79
CA ALA A 89 3.55 -36.77 1.36
C ALA A 89 3.76 -36.50 -0.14
N GLY A 90 4.97 -36.03 -0.51
CA GLY A 90 5.34 -35.72 -1.89
C GLY A 90 6.03 -34.37 -2.02
N THR A 91 6.51 -34.04 -3.20
CA THR A 91 7.18 -32.76 -3.47
C THR A 91 6.17 -31.64 -3.67
N LYS A 92 6.43 -30.50 -3.04
CA LYS A 92 5.73 -29.25 -3.31
C LYS A 92 6.71 -28.18 -3.76
N ASP A 93 6.23 -27.32 -4.63
CA ASP A 93 6.90 -26.09 -5.01
C ASP A 93 6.57 -25.02 -3.97
N VAL A 94 7.59 -24.29 -3.51
CA VAL A 94 7.45 -23.17 -2.58
C VAL A 94 8.07 -21.94 -3.24
N PHE A 95 7.30 -20.88 -3.48
CA PHE A 95 7.81 -19.70 -4.17
C PHE A 95 7.24 -18.39 -3.62
N CYS A 96 8.03 -17.31 -3.74
CA CYS A 96 7.54 -15.98 -3.41
C CYS A 96 6.49 -15.53 -4.43
N THR A 97 5.41 -14.92 -3.97
CA THR A 97 4.29 -14.50 -4.81
C THR A 97 3.77 -13.12 -4.42
N LEU A 98 2.84 -12.58 -5.20
CA LEU A 98 2.01 -11.44 -4.82
C LEU A 98 0.55 -11.90 -4.75
N PRO A 99 -0.04 -12.11 -3.56
CA PRO A 99 -1.42 -12.54 -3.42
C PRO A 99 -2.37 -11.50 -4.02
N ALA A 100 -3.39 -11.95 -4.76
CA ALA A 100 -4.35 -11.06 -5.41
C ALA A 100 -5.07 -10.11 -4.43
N SER A 101 -5.37 -10.56 -3.21
CA SER A 101 -5.99 -9.74 -2.15
C SER A 101 -5.08 -8.67 -1.56
N LYS A 102 -3.79 -8.67 -1.95
CA LYS A 102 -2.78 -7.68 -1.54
C LYS A 102 -2.28 -6.83 -2.71
N ALA A 103 -2.71 -7.14 -3.93
CA ALA A 103 -2.33 -6.38 -5.11
C ALA A 103 -3.15 -5.08 -5.22
N VAL A 104 -2.50 -4.04 -5.73
CA VAL A 104 -3.16 -2.80 -6.18
C VAL A 104 -3.21 -2.89 -7.71
N PHE A 105 -4.41 -2.89 -8.28
CA PHE A 105 -4.63 -3.07 -9.72
C PHE A 105 -5.83 -2.27 -10.21
N GLU A 106 -5.91 -2.07 -11.53
CA GLU A 106 -7.01 -1.38 -12.19
C GLU A 106 -8.19 -2.34 -12.47
N ASP A 107 -9.41 -1.83 -12.34
CA ASP A 107 -10.60 -2.53 -12.81
C ASP A 107 -10.75 -2.46 -14.35
N ALA A 108 -11.78 -3.13 -14.89
CA ALA A 108 -12.04 -3.12 -16.34
C ALA A 108 -12.38 -1.74 -16.91
N SER A 109 -12.60 -0.73 -16.07
CA SER A 109 -12.84 0.66 -16.44
C SER A 109 -11.60 1.55 -16.24
N ASN A 110 -10.43 0.95 -15.98
CA ASN A 110 -9.15 1.60 -15.69
C ASN A 110 -9.16 2.43 -14.39
N ASN A 111 -9.94 2.01 -13.39
CA ASN A 111 -9.96 2.65 -12.07
C ASN A 111 -9.20 1.81 -11.05
N VAL A 112 -8.38 2.46 -10.22
CA VAL A 112 -7.85 1.87 -8.98
C VAL A 112 -8.74 2.29 -7.82
N ALA A 113 -9.51 1.35 -7.26
CA ALA A 113 -10.33 1.60 -6.08
C ALA A 113 -9.50 1.35 -4.80
N ILE A 114 -9.41 2.35 -3.94
CA ILE A 114 -8.83 2.21 -2.60
C ILE A 114 -9.99 2.16 -1.60
N PRO A 115 -10.34 0.98 -1.05
CA PRO A 115 -11.41 0.87 -0.07
C PRO A 115 -11.04 1.62 1.22
N SER A 116 -12.06 1.94 2.03
CA SER A 116 -12.00 2.68 3.30
C SER A 116 -10.62 2.69 3.97
N GLY A 117 -10.03 3.88 4.10
CA GLY A 117 -8.68 4.07 4.66
C GLY A 117 -7.93 5.26 4.06
N GLY A 118 -8.39 5.75 2.90
CA GLY A 118 -7.79 6.88 2.20
C GLY A 118 -6.41 6.54 1.64
N VAL A 119 -5.80 7.52 0.97
CA VAL A 119 -4.42 7.40 0.46
C VAL A 119 -3.53 8.31 1.31
N SER A 120 -2.60 7.73 2.06
CA SER A 120 -1.51 8.47 2.68
C SER A 120 -0.30 8.41 1.76
N VAL A 121 0.12 9.55 1.22
CA VAL A 121 1.37 9.65 0.48
C VAL A 121 2.36 10.33 1.41
N GLY A 122 3.42 9.63 1.79
CA GLY A 122 4.50 10.14 2.65
C GLY A 122 5.84 9.96 1.96
N GLY A 123 6.68 10.99 1.98
CA GLY A 123 8.01 10.94 1.38
C GLY A 123 9.06 10.38 2.34
N SER A 124 9.96 9.53 1.84
CA SER A 124 11.23 9.22 2.51
C SER A 124 12.23 10.37 2.26
N SER A 125 12.38 11.21 3.28
CA SER A 125 13.43 12.18 3.59
C SER A 125 13.99 13.20 2.56
N LEU A 126 13.78 13.16 1.24
CA LEU A 126 14.47 14.13 0.35
C LEU A 126 13.74 14.72 -0.87
N ASP A 127 12.48 14.39 -1.17
CA ASP A 127 11.74 15.01 -2.28
C ASP A 127 10.46 15.73 -1.83
N PRO A 128 10.02 16.81 -2.52
CA PRO A 128 8.71 17.39 -2.25
C PRO A 128 7.65 16.35 -2.58
N LEU A 129 6.92 15.92 -1.56
CA LEU A 129 5.74 15.09 -1.66
C LEU A 129 4.69 15.81 -2.52
N SER A 130 4.54 15.42 -3.79
CA SER A 130 3.54 16.00 -4.69
C SER A 130 2.36 15.05 -4.90
N LEU A 131 1.17 15.47 -4.47
CA LEU A 131 -0.10 14.93 -4.97
C LEU A 131 -0.48 15.72 -6.23
N THR A 132 -0.36 15.10 -7.41
CA THR A 132 -0.69 15.73 -8.69
C THR A 132 -1.95 15.09 -9.28
N PHE A 133 -2.97 15.90 -9.55
CA PHE A 133 -4.19 15.48 -10.24
C PHE A 133 -4.15 16.00 -11.68
N THR A 134 -4.05 15.10 -12.67
CA THR A 134 -4.03 15.46 -14.11
C THR A 134 -5.42 15.61 -14.72
N GLY A 135 -6.47 15.24 -13.97
CA GLY A 135 -7.87 15.41 -14.34
C GLY A 135 -8.40 16.83 -14.09
N THR A 136 -9.73 16.99 -14.19
CA THR A 136 -10.38 18.31 -14.16
C THR A 136 -10.57 18.91 -12.76
N GLY A 137 -10.20 18.21 -11.69
CA GLY A 137 -10.29 18.75 -10.32
C GLY A 137 -9.97 17.76 -9.21
N LEU A 138 -9.75 18.30 -8.02
CA LEU A 138 -9.74 17.57 -6.76
C LEU A 138 -11.12 17.74 -6.10
N SER A 139 -11.85 16.65 -5.90
CA SER A 139 -13.09 16.64 -5.11
C SER A 139 -12.80 16.05 -3.73
N LEU A 140 -13.23 16.76 -2.69
CA LEU A 140 -13.24 16.26 -1.32
C LEU A 140 -14.70 16.15 -0.92
N ASN A 141 -15.21 14.92 -0.85
CA ASN A 141 -16.61 14.61 -0.58
C ASN A 141 -16.69 13.51 0.47
N GLU A 142 -17.56 13.69 1.45
CA GLU A 142 -17.80 12.80 2.56
C GLU A 142 -19.28 12.41 2.64
N ASP A 143 -19.56 11.14 2.91
CA ASP A 143 -20.95 10.65 3.00
C ASP A 143 -21.61 10.95 4.35
N SER A 144 -20.84 11.22 5.41
CA SER A 144 -21.39 11.29 6.78
C SER A 144 -20.68 12.24 7.76
N GLY A 145 -19.84 13.17 7.30
CA GLY A 145 -18.99 13.97 8.19
C GLY A 145 -18.67 15.37 7.67
N THR A 146 -17.43 15.81 7.88
CA THR A 146 -16.86 17.01 7.24
C THR A 146 -15.65 16.63 6.39
N ALA A 147 -15.63 16.98 5.11
CA ALA A 147 -14.42 17.00 4.31
C ALA A 147 -13.78 18.37 4.48
N PHE A 148 -12.49 18.36 4.71
CA PHE A 148 -11.70 19.56 4.82
C PHE A 148 -10.39 19.34 4.10
N PHE A 149 -9.89 20.42 3.50
CA PHE A 149 -8.52 20.49 3.00
C PHE A 149 -7.66 21.20 4.04
N GLN A 150 -6.77 20.46 4.72
CA GLN A 150 -5.83 21.03 5.68
C GLN A 150 -4.45 21.20 5.04
N ILE A 151 -3.88 22.39 5.17
CA ILE A 151 -2.50 22.68 4.74
C ILE A 151 -1.72 23.18 5.94
N ASP A 152 -0.98 22.27 6.56
CA ASP A 152 -0.12 22.56 7.70
C ASP A 152 1.34 22.51 7.25
N SER A 153 2.10 23.59 7.51
CA SER A 153 3.52 23.61 7.24
C SER A 153 4.22 24.63 8.13
N GLY A 154 5.38 24.24 8.67
CA GLY A 154 6.22 25.13 9.48
C GLY A 154 6.85 26.30 8.71
N ASN A 155 6.87 26.21 7.37
CA ASN A 155 7.53 27.17 6.48
C ASN A 155 6.56 28.00 5.60
N GLY A 156 5.24 27.89 5.85
CA GLY A 156 4.20 28.62 5.11
C GLY A 156 3.47 27.76 4.07
N SER A 157 2.14 27.71 4.17
CA SER A 157 1.26 26.98 3.26
C SER A 157 0.63 27.92 2.23
N ARG A 158 0.46 27.45 0.99
CA ARG A 158 -0.16 28.24 -0.10
C ARG A 158 -1.20 27.43 -0.86
N ILE A 159 -2.27 28.10 -1.29
CA ILE A 159 -3.22 27.62 -2.30
C ILE A 159 -3.03 28.49 -3.53
N ASP A 160 -2.39 27.95 -4.56
CA ASP A 160 -2.13 28.68 -5.81
C ASP A 160 -3.16 28.32 -6.88
N PHE A 161 -4.01 29.27 -7.27
CA PHE A 161 -5.02 29.08 -8.31
C PHE A 161 -4.46 29.27 -9.75
N GLY A 162 -3.23 28.82 -10.05
CA GLY A 162 -2.64 28.76 -11.42
C GLY A 162 -1.69 29.89 -11.87
N VAL A 163 -1.50 30.07 -13.20
CA VAL A 163 -0.77 31.20 -13.85
C VAL A 163 -1.53 31.67 -15.11
N GLY A 164 -2.15 32.86 -15.06
CA GLY A 164 -2.90 33.48 -16.18
C GLY A 164 -4.43 33.34 -16.11
N GLY A 165 -5.18 34.27 -16.70
CA GLY A 165 -6.66 34.29 -16.74
C GLY A 165 -7.38 34.79 -15.48
N THR A 166 -8.72 34.83 -15.50
CA THR A 166 -9.56 35.19 -14.33
C THR A 166 -9.55 34.06 -13.31
N ARG A 167 -8.95 34.30 -12.15
CA ARG A 167 -8.83 33.34 -11.05
C ARG A 167 -10.00 33.51 -10.11
N ASN A 168 -10.96 32.58 -10.14
CA ASN A 168 -12.10 32.63 -9.24
C ASN A 168 -11.86 31.70 -8.06
N PHE A 169 -11.60 32.28 -6.88
CA PHE A 169 -11.85 31.57 -5.62
C PHE A 169 -13.33 31.73 -5.29
N LEU A 170 -14.11 30.68 -5.50
CA LEU A 170 -15.56 30.71 -5.38
C LEU A 170 -15.99 29.73 -4.28
N ILE A 171 -16.55 30.25 -3.18
CA ILE A 171 -17.08 29.46 -2.07
C ILE A 171 -18.59 29.33 -2.25
N TYR A 172 -19.06 28.10 -2.47
CA TYR A 172 -20.48 27.77 -2.37
C TYR A 172 -20.78 27.33 -0.94
N SER A 173 -21.79 27.93 -0.30
CA SER A 173 -22.17 27.63 1.09
C SER A 173 -23.39 26.71 1.19
N ASP A 174 -23.49 25.95 2.29
CA ASP A 174 -24.63 25.06 2.54
C ASP A 174 -25.83 25.79 3.17
N ALA A 175 -26.83 24.99 3.55
CA ALA A 175 -28.24 25.29 3.42
C ALA A 175 -28.76 26.52 4.18
N SER A 176 -27.97 27.21 5.01
CA SER A 176 -28.40 28.51 5.53
C SER A 176 -27.34 29.59 5.77
N ASN A 177 -26.02 29.36 5.72
CA ASN A 177 -25.02 30.42 5.93
C ASN A 177 -23.65 30.09 5.30
N TYR A 178 -22.95 31.13 4.86
CA TYR A 178 -21.57 31.07 4.38
C TYR A 178 -20.60 31.64 5.42
N ALA A 179 -19.33 31.29 5.34
CA ALA A 179 -18.34 31.79 6.29
C ALA A 179 -16.94 31.93 5.69
N GLU A 180 -16.25 32.96 6.19
CA GLU A 180 -15.16 33.62 5.50
C GLU A 180 -14.12 34.20 6.49
N PHE A 181 -12.91 34.42 5.95
CA PHE A 181 -11.60 34.76 6.56
C PHE A 181 -11.61 35.61 7.85
N LYS A 182 -11.05 35.07 8.95
CA LYS A 182 -11.14 35.70 10.29
C LYS A 182 -9.84 35.66 11.11
N ARG A 183 -9.66 36.71 11.93
CA ARG A 183 -8.68 36.86 13.03
C ARG A 183 -9.36 36.84 14.41
N THR A 184 -8.61 36.52 15.47
CA THR A 184 -9.14 36.43 16.84
C THR A 184 -8.44 37.33 17.88
N THR A 185 -7.50 38.20 17.47
CA THR A 185 -6.81 39.19 18.33
C THR A 185 -6.74 40.58 17.67
N ASN A 186 -6.17 41.58 18.37
CA ASN A 186 -6.22 43.01 18.00
C ASN A 186 -5.41 43.47 16.76
N HIS A 187 -4.81 42.57 15.99
CA HIS A 187 -4.08 42.96 14.77
C HIS A 187 -5.02 43.02 13.55
N PRO A 188 -4.75 43.79 12.49
CA PRO A 188 -5.57 43.77 11.28
C PRO A 188 -5.45 42.45 10.49
N ILE A 189 -6.47 42.11 9.70
CA ILE A 189 -6.26 41.23 8.55
C ILE A 189 -5.61 42.13 7.51
N LEU A 190 -4.36 41.83 7.14
CA LEU A 190 -3.63 42.60 6.13
C LEU A 190 -3.88 41.96 4.77
N PHE A 191 -4.48 42.72 3.87
CA PHE A 191 -4.47 42.41 2.45
C PHE A 191 -3.36 43.29 1.84
N GLY A 192 -2.37 42.65 1.21
CA GLY A 192 -1.25 43.34 0.57
C GLY A 192 -1.34 43.17 -0.94
N THR A 193 -0.97 44.21 -1.68
CA THR A 193 -0.72 44.12 -3.12
C THR A 193 0.79 44.17 -3.36
N ASN A 194 1.24 43.88 -4.58
CA ASN A 194 2.65 43.97 -4.98
C ASN A 194 3.14 45.43 -5.17
N ASN A 195 2.50 46.39 -4.49
CA ASN A 195 2.75 47.83 -4.56
C ASN A 195 2.42 48.50 -5.91
N ALA A 196 1.90 47.78 -6.92
CA ALA A 196 1.49 48.35 -8.21
C ALA A 196 -0.02 48.62 -8.31
N GLU A 197 -0.84 47.96 -7.49
CA GLU A 197 -2.31 48.09 -7.51
C GLU A 197 -2.83 48.63 -6.17
N ARG A 198 -3.81 49.54 -6.25
CA ARG A 198 -4.53 50.07 -5.07
C ARG A 198 -5.65 49.10 -4.71
N MET A 199 -5.84 48.91 -3.41
CA MET A 199 -7.00 48.18 -2.86
C MET A 199 -8.29 48.92 -3.13
#